data_AF-Q129B3-F1
#
_entry.id   AF-Q129B3-F1
#
_cell.length_a   1.000
_cell.length_b   1.000
_cell.length_c   1.000
_cell.angle_alpha   90.00
_cell.angle_beta   90.00
_cell.angle_gamma   90.00
#
_symmetry.space_group_name_H-M   'P 1'
#
loop_
_entity.id
_entity.type
_entity.pdbx_description
1 polymer ?
#
loop_
_entity_poly.entity_id
_entity_poly.type
_entity_poly.pdbx_seq_one_letter_code
_entity_poly.pdbx_strand_id
1 'polypeptide(L)'
;MIAFDPFTATLAEAFAQPNPHDAVPLHGEAQAIIEDRPYLEKNPLEGVARCVRYGLVAPAWLAAAFLRQYDEVLWCRLSTWDEAFGPAHPPGKHLSTLLLRRELEGRLQNLFTGINRLPRTLAGRQEAARIFGITEKQVRTLLGKTRTNVKGHKPYTRSSSTAARANDPFSITSRKVPKK
;
A
#
# COMPACT_ATOMS: atom_id res chain seq x y z
N MET A 1 9.97 -15.22 30.37
CA MET A 1 8.80 -14.62 29.70
C MET A 1 9.03 -14.78 28.21
N ILE A 2 8.15 -15.47 27.49
CA ILE A 2 8.24 -15.53 26.01
C ILE A 2 7.83 -14.15 25.51
N ALA A 3 8.75 -13.45 24.83
CA ALA A 3 8.44 -12.17 24.22
C ALA A 3 7.44 -12.37 23.08
N PHE A 4 6.42 -11.52 22.99
CA PHE A 4 5.44 -11.55 21.90
C PHE A 4 6.14 -11.25 20.58
N ASP A 5 6.18 -12.23 19.67
CA ASP A 5 6.66 -12.06 18.30
C ASP A 5 5.45 -11.99 17.34
N PRO A 6 5.15 -10.83 16.76
CA PRO A 6 3.99 -10.65 15.89
C PRO A 6 4.05 -11.49 14.59
N PHE A 7 5.22 -11.98 14.18
CA PHE A 7 5.35 -12.83 12.98
C PHE A 7 4.96 -14.29 13.22
N THR A 8 5.09 -14.78 14.45
CA THR A 8 4.81 -16.18 14.80
C THR A 8 3.61 -16.34 15.72
N ALA A 9 3.22 -15.28 16.43
CA ALA A 9 2.09 -15.31 17.34
C ALA A 9 0.78 -15.51 16.61
N THR A 10 -0.19 -16.11 17.30
CA THR A 10 -1.56 -16.22 16.84
C THR A 10 -2.34 -14.94 17.14
N LEU A 11 -3.47 -14.74 16.45
CA LEU A 11 -4.37 -13.63 16.75
C LEU A 11 -4.90 -13.68 18.18
N ALA A 12 -5.14 -14.87 18.73
CA ALA A 12 -5.59 -15.05 20.11
C ALA A 12 -4.52 -14.59 21.11
N GLU A 13 -3.25 -14.89 20.84
CA GLU A 13 -2.12 -14.43 21.66
C GLU A 13 -1.93 -12.91 21.57
N ALA A 14 -2.21 -12.29 20.43
CA ALA A 14 -2.21 -10.83 20.28
C ALA A 14 -3.31 -10.17 21.13
N PHE A 15 -4.51 -10.76 21.19
CA PHE A 15 -5.59 -10.29 22.09
C PHE A 15 -5.29 -10.52 23.57
N ALA A 16 -4.49 -11.55 23.90
CA ALA A 16 -4.10 -11.86 25.26
C ALA A 16 -2.95 -10.96 25.80
N GLN A 17 -2.35 -10.10 24.97
CA GLN A 17 -1.32 -9.17 25.41
C GLN A 17 -1.90 -8.13 26.40
N PRO A 18 -1.09 -7.62 27.35
CA PRO A 18 -1.52 -6.57 28.27
C PRO A 18 -2.05 -5.30 27.58
N ASN A 19 -1.59 -5.04 26.35
CA ASN A 19 -2.08 -3.95 25.52
C ASN A 19 -2.50 -4.47 24.12
N PRO A 20 -3.73 -5.00 23.99
CA PRO A 20 -4.20 -5.58 22.74
C PRO A 20 -4.44 -4.53 21.65
N HIS A 21 -4.68 -3.27 22.04
CA HIS A 21 -4.87 -2.16 21.08
C HIS A 21 -3.62 -1.89 20.25
N ASP A 22 -2.44 -2.16 20.81
CA ASP A 22 -1.17 -2.04 20.08
C ASP A 22 -0.76 -3.38 19.45
N ALA A 23 -0.94 -4.50 20.17
CA ALA A 23 -0.49 -5.81 19.69
C ALA A 23 -1.26 -6.33 18.46
N VAL A 24 -2.57 -6.07 18.38
CA VAL A 24 -3.41 -6.57 17.26
C VAL A 24 -3.04 -5.90 15.91
N PRO A 25 -2.86 -4.57 15.82
CA PRO A 25 -2.33 -3.94 14.61
C PRO A 25 -0.96 -4.47 14.19
N LEU A 26 -0.04 -4.67 15.15
CA LEU A 26 1.30 -5.19 14.88
C LEU A 26 1.26 -6.61 14.29
N HIS A 27 0.46 -7.49 14.89
CA HIS A 27 0.21 -8.83 14.35
C HIS A 27 -0.42 -8.74 12.95
N GLY A 28 -1.43 -7.90 12.76
CA GLY A 28 -2.08 -7.72 11.45
C GLY A 28 -1.10 -7.32 10.33
N GLU A 29 -0.18 -6.41 10.63
CA GLU A 29 0.85 -6.00 9.67
C GLU A 29 1.92 -7.06 9.45
N ALA A 30 2.36 -7.76 10.50
CA ALA A 30 3.29 -8.87 10.38
C ALA A 30 2.73 -10.00 9.48
N GLN A 31 1.45 -10.36 9.66
CA GLN A 31 0.78 -11.33 8.79
C GLN A 31 0.67 -10.82 7.35
N ALA A 32 0.36 -9.54 7.15
CA ALA A 32 0.34 -8.97 5.80
C ALA A 32 1.74 -8.93 5.14
N ILE A 33 2.82 -8.76 5.91
CA ILE A 33 4.20 -8.89 5.41
C ILE A 33 4.51 -10.33 4.99
N ILE A 34 4.03 -11.32 5.76
CA ILE A 34 4.17 -12.75 5.42
C ILE A 34 3.40 -13.08 4.14
N GLU A 35 2.15 -12.63 4.03
CA GLU A 35 1.30 -12.82 2.85
C GLU A 35 1.95 -12.22 1.58
N ASP A 36 2.56 -11.04 1.71
CA ASP A 36 3.21 -10.34 0.61
C ASP A 36 4.65 -10.84 0.31
N ARG A 37 5.13 -11.87 1.01
CA ARG A 37 6.53 -12.35 0.91
C ARG A 37 7.05 -12.50 -0.53
N PRO A 38 6.34 -13.16 -1.48
CA PRO A 38 6.85 -13.32 -2.85
C PRO A 38 7.11 -12.00 -3.59
N TYR A 39 6.40 -10.94 -3.20
CA TYR A 39 6.56 -9.60 -3.75
C TYR A 39 7.68 -8.84 -3.02
N LEU A 40 7.71 -8.92 -1.69
CA LEU A 40 8.68 -8.23 -0.84
C LEU A 40 10.09 -8.82 -0.95
N GLU A 41 10.25 -10.11 -1.25
CA GLU A 41 11.58 -10.68 -1.55
C GLU A 41 12.21 -10.07 -2.81
N LYS A 42 11.38 -9.59 -3.75
CA LYS A 42 11.83 -8.87 -4.96
C LYS A 42 11.99 -7.38 -4.72
N ASN A 43 11.21 -6.81 -3.81
CA ASN A 43 11.18 -5.38 -3.49
C ASN A 43 11.28 -5.18 -1.97
N PRO A 44 12.43 -5.50 -1.35
CA PRO A 44 12.58 -5.58 0.11
C PRO A 44 12.47 -4.21 0.79
N LEU A 45 12.70 -3.12 0.08
CA LEU A 45 12.62 -1.76 0.62
C LEU A 45 11.20 -1.45 1.16
N GLU A 46 10.14 -1.90 0.48
CA GLU A 46 8.76 -1.72 0.96
C GLU A 46 8.52 -2.50 2.26
N GLY A 47 9.03 -3.73 2.35
CA GLY A 47 8.90 -4.57 3.54
C GLY A 47 9.65 -3.98 4.73
N VAL A 48 10.89 -3.52 4.52
CA VAL A 48 11.70 -2.86 5.56
C VAL A 48 11.00 -1.59 6.04
N ALA A 49 10.50 -0.76 5.11
CA ALA A 49 9.76 0.45 5.47
C ALA A 49 8.50 0.15 6.30
N ARG A 50 7.78 -0.94 6.00
CA ARG A 50 6.65 -1.39 6.83
C ARG A 50 7.11 -1.80 8.22
N CYS A 51 8.19 -2.58 8.33
CA CYS A 51 8.74 -2.98 9.62
C CYS A 51 9.08 -1.76 10.48
N VAL A 52 9.80 -0.78 9.91
CA VAL A 52 10.19 0.45 10.63
C VAL A 52 8.97 1.28 11.06
N ARG A 53 7.97 1.46 10.20
CA ARG A 53 6.75 2.25 10.52
C ARG A 53 5.96 1.68 11.68
N TYR A 54 5.95 0.37 11.82
CA TYR A 54 5.22 -0.34 12.87
C TYR A 54 6.13 -0.79 14.02
N GLY A 55 7.42 -0.45 14.02
CA GLY A 55 8.34 -0.88 15.07
C GLY A 55 8.56 -2.40 15.12
N LEU A 56 8.35 -3.09 14.00
CA LEU A 56 8.58 -4.53 13.87
C LEU A 56 10.06 -4.81 13.58
N VAL A 57 10.56 -5.92 14.14
CA VAL A 57 11.88 -6.46 13.74
C VAL A 57 11.71 -7.20 12.41
N ALA A 58 12.51 -6.86 11.41
CA ALA A 58 12.40 -7.49 10.10
C ALA A 58 12.71 -9.00 10.19
N PRO A 59 11.89 -9.87 9.57
CA PRO A 59 12.15 -11.31 9.57
C PRO A 59 13.40 -11.63 8.74
N ALA A 60 14.08 -12.73 9.08
CA ALA A 60 15.38 -13.09 8.50
C ALA A 60 15.37 -13.13 6.96
N TRP A 61 14.29 -13.63 6.34
CA TRP A 61 14.18 -13.68 4.87
C TRP A 61 14.13 -12.28 4.23
N LEU A 62 13.50 -11.31 4.89
CA LEU A 62 13.38 -9.94 4.40
C LEU A 62 14.69 -9.19 4.58
N ALA A 63 15.34 -9.37 5.74
CA ALA A 63 16.66 -8.83 6.00
C ALA A 63 17.69 -9.37 4.97
N ALA A 64 17.67 -10.68 4.71
CA ALA A 64 18.53 -11.29 3.70
C ALA A 64 18.23 -10.76 2.28
N ALA A 65 16.95 -10.57 1.91
CA ALA A 65 16.59 -9.99 0.63
C ALA A 65 17.08 -8.55 0.46
N PHE A 66 16.94 -7.73 1.51
CA PHE A 66 17.46 -6.37 1.54
C PHE A 66 18.98 -6.34 1.41
N LEU A 67 19.69 -7.13 2.23
CA LEU A 67 21.15 -7.17 2.24
C LEU A 67 21.71 -7.63 0.89
N ARG A 68 21.10 -8.62 0.23
CA ARG A 68 21.51 -9.02 -1.12
C ARG A 68 21.51 -7.84 -2.10
N GLN A 69 20.42 -7.07 -2.16
CA GLN A 69 20.33 -5.92 -3.08
C GLN A 69 21.27 -4.78 -2.66
N TYR A 70 21.40 -4.54 -1.36
CA TYR A 70 22.33 -3.56 -0.81
C TYR A 70 23.78 -3.90 -1.17
N ASP A 71 24.18 -5.16 -1.00
CA ASP A 71 25.52 -5.64 -1.31
C ASP A 71 25.82 -5.52 -2.82
N GLU A 72 24.87 -5.83 -3.71
CA GLU A 72 25.08 -5.63 -5.15
C GLU A 72 25.48 -4.19 -5.51
N VAL A 73 24.95 -3.19 -4.80
CA VAL A 73 25.37 -1.79 -4.97
C VAL A 73 26.72 -1.54 -4.30
N LEU A 74 26.90 -1.99 -3.05
CA LEU A 74 28.12 -1.76 -2.27
C LEU A 74 29.38 -2.35 -2.94
N TRP A 75 29.24 -3.54 -3.53
CA TRP A 75 30.30 -4.23 -4.28
C TRP A 75 30.41 -3.75 -5.74
N CYS A 76 29.76 -2.63 -6.07
CA CYS A 76 29.79 -2.00 -7.40
C CYS A 76 29.35 -2.91 -8.56
N ARG A 77 28.50 -3.91 -8.30
CA ARG A 77 27.91 -4.77 -9.34
C ARG A 77 26.75 -4.10 -10.04
N LEU A 78 25.99 -3.30 -9.29
CA LEU A 78 24.97 -2.39 -9.80
C LEU A 78 25.44 -0.95 -9.66
N SER A 79 25.11 -0.14 -10.66
CA SER A 79 25.60 1.24 -10.76
C SER A 79 24.76 2.23 -9.96
N THR A 80 23.50 1.87 -9.69
CA THR A 80 22.54 2.74 -9.01
C THR A 80 21.65 1.99 -8.03
N TRP A 81 21.13 2.72 -7.04
CA TRP A 81 20.12 2.20 -6.11
C TRP A 81 18.81 1.83 -6.81
N ASP A 82 18.42 2.56 -7.87
CA ASP A 82 17.21 2.28 -8.64
C ASP A 82 17.32 0.95 -9.42
N GLU A 83 18.51 0.54 -9.85
CA GLU A 83 18.73 -0.80 -10.43
C GLU A 83 18.53 -1.91 -9.40
N ALA A 84 18.96 -1.68 -8.15
CA ALA A 84 18.90 -2.68 -7.09
C ALA A 84 17.49 -2.82 -6.49
N PHE A 85 16.83 -1.70 -6.20
CA PHE A 85 15.55 -1.66 -5.48
C PHE A 85 14.35 -1.31 -6.36
N GLY A 86 14.59 -0.93 -7.61
CA GLY A 86 13.58 -0.34 -8.49
C GLY A 86 13.36 1.15 -8.21
N PRO A 87 12.80 1.89 -9.19
CA PRO A 87 12.51 3.31 -8.99
C PRO A 87 11.38 3.48 -7.95
N ALA A 88 11.51 4.51 -7.10
CA ALA A 88 10.53 4.82 -6.06
C ALA A 88 9.11 5.10 -6.61
N HIS A 89 9.01 5.55 -7.86
CA HIS A 89 7.76 5.80 -8.55
C HIS A 89 7.75 5.11 -9.92
N PRO A 90 6.60 4.56 -10.36
CA PRO A 90 6.53 3.90 -11.65
C PRO A 90 6.85 4.87 -12.79
N PRO A 91 7.51 4.39 -13.86
CA PRO A 91 7.92 5.24 -14.97
C PRO A 91 6.70 5.90 -15.64
N GLY A 92 6.89 7.15 -16.08
CA GLY A 92 5.85 7.94 -16.75
C GLY A 92 4.82 8.60 -15.82
N LYS A 93 5.05 8.60 -14.50
CA LYS A 93 4.26 9.39 -13.55
C LYS A 93 5.00 10.66 -13.16
N HIS A 94 4.29 11.79 -13.24
CA HIS A 94 4.83 13.07 -12.81
C HIS A 94 4.64 13.25 -11.30
N LEU A 95 5.68 13.74 -10.61
CA LEU A 95 5.65 13.90 -9.15
C LEU A 95 4.49 14.79 -8.70
N SER A 96 4.22 15.90 -9.41
CA SER A 96 3.11 16.80 -9.07
C SER A 96 1.75 16.09 -9.10
N THR A 97 1.56 15.13 -10.02
CA THR A 97 0.33 14.32 -10.09
C THR A 97 0.22 13.37 -8.90
N LEU A 98 1.34 12.76 -8.48
CA LEU A 98 1.37 11.88 -7.31
C LEU A 98 1.10 12.66 -6.01
N LEU A 99 1.66 13.86 -5.88
CA LEU A 99 1.43 14.75 -4.75
C LEU A 99 -0.03 15.19 -4.66
N LEU A 100 -0.59 15.68 -5.77
CA LEU A 100 -2.00 16.09 -5.82
C LEU A 100 -2.93 14.93 -5.45
N ARG A 101 -2.64 13.73 -5.98
CA ARG A 101 -3.40 12.54 -5.65
C ARG A 101 -3.33 12.22 -4.14
N ARG A 102 -2.15 12.27 -3.54
CA ARG A 102 -1.95 11.98 -2.12
C ARG A 102 -2.65 13.00 -1.22
N GLU A 103 -2.61 14.28 -1.59
CA GLU A 103 -3.34 15.33 -0.89
C GLU A 103 -4.85 15.08 -0.94
N LEU A 104 -5.39 14.80 -2.13
CA LEU A 104 -6.81 14.54 -2.32
C LEU A 104 -7.27 13.27 -1.58
N GLU A 105 -6.47 12.20 -1.60
CA GLU A 105 -6.72 10.98 -0.82
C GLU A 105 -6.77 11.29 0.69
N GLY A 106 -5.83 12.07 1.22
CA GLY A 106 -5.83 12.46 2.63
C GLY A 106 -7.05 13.30 3.02
N ARG A 107 -7.42 14.28 2.17
CA ARG A 107 -8.60 15.12 2.39
C ARG A 107 -9.89 14.32 2.33
N LEU A 108 -10.02 13.40 1.37
CA LEU A 108 -11.15 12.48 1.29
C LEU A 108 -11.21 11.59 2.53
N GLN A 109 -10.10 10.99 2.96
CA GLN A 109 -10.08 10.13 4.13
C GLN A 109 -10.59 10.88 5.37
N ASN A 110 -10.07 12.09 5.61
CA ASN A 110 -10.50 12.95 6.73
C ASN A 110 -12.00 13.27 6.69
N LEU A 111 -12.55 13.47 5.49
CA LEU A 111 -13.99 13.71 5.30
C LEU A 111 -14.87 12.52 5.69
N PHE A 112 -14.35 11.29 5.61
CA PHE A 112 -15.10 10.07 5.98
C PHE A 112 -14.78 9.54 7.38
N THR A 113 -13.68 9.96 8.00
CA THR A 113 -13.25 9.50 9.33
C THR A 113 -13.31 10.57 10.42
N GLY A 114 -13.51 11.84 10.06
CA GLY A 114 -13.57 12.94 11.01
C GLY A 114 -14.86 13.03 11.84
N ILE A 115 -14.93 14.07 12.67
CA ILE A 115 -16.06 14.35 13.57
C ILE A 115 -17.34 14.64 12.77
N ASN A 116 -17.23 15.44 11.71
CA ASN A 116 -18.32 15.75 10.77
C ASN A 116 -18.24 14.85 9.52
N ARG A 117 -18.19 13.53 9.72
CA ARG A 117 -17.98 12.58 8.62
C ARG A 117 -19.18 12.49 7.69
N LEU A 118 -18.91 12.42 6.39
CA LEU A 118 -19.89 11.92 5.44
C LEU A 118 -20.09 10.40 5.61
N PRO A 119 -21.30 9.88 5.38
CA PRO A 119 -21.52 8.44 5.37
C PRO A 119 -20.79 7.80 4.19
N ARG A 120 -20.17 6.62 4.37
CA ARG A 120 -19.54 5.83 3.28
C ARG A 120 -20.57 5.17 2.33
N THR A 121 -21.73 5.79 2.16
CA THR A 121 -22.80 5.39 1.23
C THR A 121 -22.57 6.02 -0.14
N LEU A 122 -23.42 5.67 -1.13
CA LEU A 122 -23.40 6.31 -2.45
C LEU A 122 -23.63 7.82 -2.33
N ALA A 123 -24.60 8.24 -1.52
CA ALA A 123 -24.93 9.65 -1.31
C ALA A 123 -23.73 10.45 -0.75
N GLY A 124 -23.04 9.91 0.27
CA GLY A 124 -21.85 10.58 0.80
C GLY A 124 -20.68 10.64 -0.18
N ARG A 125 -20.53 9.63 -1.06
CA ARG A 125 -19.52 9.68 -2.14
C ARG A 125 -19.87 10.68 -3.24
N GLN A 126 -21.14 10.82 -3.60
CA GLN A 126 -21.60 11.84 -4.54
C GLN A 126 -21.40 13.25 -3.98
N GLU A 127 -21.66 13.43 -2.69
CA GLU A 127 -21.44 14.71 -2.03
C GLU A 127 -19.94 15.04 -1.92
N ALA A 128 -19.09 14.07 -1.58
CA ALA A 128 -17.64 14.25 -1.64
C ALA A 128 -17.15 14.61 -3.05
N ALA A 129 -17.67 13.93 -4.08
CA ALA A 129 -17.40 14.24 -5.49
C ALA A 129 -17.74 15.70 -5.82
N ARG A 130 -18.89 16.20 -5.35
CA ARG A 130 -19.32 17.60 -5.50
C ARG A 130 -18.36 18.57 -4.79
N ILE A 131 -17.98 18.30 -3.55
CA ILE A 131 -17.09 19.16 -2.75
C ILE A 131 -15.71 19.31 -3.40
N PHE A 132 -15.13 18.21 -3.88
CA PHE A 132 -13.78 18.19 -4.43
C PHE A 132 -13.72 18.41 -5.96
N GLY A 133 -14.86 18.60 -6.63
CA GLY A 133 -14.92 18.80 -8.07
C GLY A 133 -14.43 17.58 -8.87
N ILE A 134 -14.68 16.37 -8.37
CA ILE A 134 -14.27 15.10 -9.00
C ILE A 134 -15.49 14.19 -9.22
N THR A 135 -15.31 13.09 -9.94
CA THR A 135 -16.37 12.09 -10.16
C THR A 135 -16.52 11.13 -8.98
N GLU A 136 -17.71 10.55 -8.79
CA GLU A 136 -17.94 9.49 -7.79
C GLU A 136 -16.99 8.29 -8.02
N LYS A 137 -16.73 7.95 -9.29
CA LYS A 137 -15.78 6.89 -9.66
C LYS A 137 -14.37 7.21 -9.18
N GLN A 138 -13.93 8.47 -9.29
CA GLN A 138 -12.65 8.93 -8.73
C GLN A 138 -12.63 8.83 -7.21
N VAL A 139 -13.67 9.31 -6.51
CA VAL A 139 -13.80 9.17 -5.04
C VAL A 139 -13.66 7.70 -4.62
N ARG A 140 -14.38 6.80 -5.30
CA ARG A 140 -14.35 5.36 -5.03
C ARG A 140 -12.98 4.74 -5.28
N THR A 141 -12.26 5.24 -6.28
CA THR A 141 -10.91 4.75 -6.63
C THR A 141 -9.89 5.22 -5.60
N LEU A 142 -10.01 6.46 -5.12
CA LEU A 142 -9.08 7.11 -4.17
C LEU A 142 -9.28 6.62 -2.73
N LEU A 143 -10.51 6.32 -2.31
CA LEU A 143 -10.78 5.71 -0.99
C LEU A 143 -10.36 4.24 -0.89
N GLY A 144 -9.92 3.63 -2.00
CA GLY A 144 -9.67 2.20 -2.11
C GLY A 144 -10.97 1.37 -2.04
N LYS A 145 -10.86 0.07 -2.36
CA LYS A 145 -11.94 -0.86 -2.05
C LYS A 145 -11.99 -0.98 -0.52
N THR A 146 -13.02 -0.45 0.13
CA THR A 146 -13.35 -0.81 1.50
C THR A 146 -13.37 -2.34 1.56
N ARG A 147 -12.55 -2.98 2.41
CA ARG A 147 -12.71 -4.40 2.76
C ARG A 147 -14.05 -4.55 3.51
N THR A 148 -15.17 -4.42 2.81
CA THR A 148 -16.41 -5.00 3.27
C THR A 148 -16.30 -6.49 2.99
N ASN A 149 -16.28 -7.29 4.05
CA ASN A 149 -16.55 -8.72 4.04
C ASN A 149 -17.91 -8.97 3.35
N VAL A 150 -17.93 -8.93 2.02
CA VAL A 150 -19.03 -9.46 1.22
C VAL A 150 -18.63 -10.89 0.94
N LYS A 151 -19.35 -11.81 1.58
CA LYS A 151 -19.25 -13.27 1.41
C LYS A 151 -18.83 -13.63 -0.02
N GLY A 152 -17.70 -14.33 -0.14
CA GLY A 152 -17.34 -15.04 -1.35
C GLY A 152 -16.39 -14.35 -2.33
N HIS A 153 -15.90 -13.14 -2.07
CA HIS A 153 -14.82 -12.60 -2.92
C HIS A 153 -13.45 -13.12 -2.50
N LYS A 154 -12.84 -13.97 -3.35
CA LYS A 154 -11.41 -14.30 -3.28
C LYS A 154 -10.62 -12.99 -3.12
N PRO A 155 -9.66 -12.91 -2.18
CA PRO A 155 -8.82 -11.74 -2.05
C PRO A 155 -8.22 -11.47 -3.42
N TYR A 156 -8.36 -10.21 -3.87
CA TYR A 156 -7.68 -9.78 -5.07
C TYR A 156 -6.19 -10.07 -4.85
N THR A 157 -5.63 -11.04 -5.56
CA THR A 157 -4.20 -11.00 -5.88
C THR A 157 -4.00 -9.60 -6.43
N ARG A 158 -3.15 -8.80 -5.76
CA ARG A 158 -2.80 -7.43 -6.16
C ARG A 158 -2.53 -7.51 -7.66
N SER A 159 -3.50 -7.07 -8.48
CA SER A 159 -3.46 -7.38 -9.90
C SER A 159 -2.17 -6.79 -10.39
N SER A 160 -1.36 -7.60 -11.07
CA SER A 160 -0.25 -7.16 -11.87
C SER A 160 -0.64 -5.82 -12.51
N SER A 161 0.24 -4.84 -12.35
CA SER A 161 0.09 -3.41 -12.57
C SER A 161 -0.43 -2.97 -13.95
N THR A 162 -0.87 -3.90 -14.79
CA THR A 162 -1.34 -3.69 -16.16
C THR A 162 -2.85 -3.37 -16.22
N ALA A 163 -3.70 -4.00 -15.39
CA ALA A 163 -5.16 -3.79 -15.47
C ALA A 163 -5.62 -2.49 -14.78
N ALA A 164 -4.93 -2.06 -13.71
CA ALA A 164 -5.20 -0.79 -13.04
C ALA A 164 -4.76 0.44 -13.87
N ARG A 165 -3.80 0.27 -14.80
CA ARG A 165 -3.32 1.32 -15.71
C ARG A 165 -4.41 1.82 -16.68
N ALA A 166 -5.37 0.99 -17.04
CA ALA A 166 -6.41 1.34 -18.03
C ALA A 166 -7.57 2.18 -17.44
N ASN A 167 -7.70 2.26 -16.11
CA ASN A 167 -8.80 2.93 -15.43
C ASN A 167 -8.34 4.04 -14.47
N ASP A 168 -7.06 4.41 -14.50
CA ASP A 168 -6.53 5.49 -13.68
C ASP A 168 -6.99 6.85 -14.26
N PRO A 169 -7.82 7.63 -13.56
CA PRO A 169 -8.31 8.92 -14.03
C PRO A 169 -7.20 9.99 -14.14
N PHE A 170 -5.99 9.67 -13.66
CA PHE A 170 -4.77 10.47 -13.81
C PHE A 170 -3.74 9.80 -14.72
N SER A 171 -4.12 8.73 -15.44
CA SER A 171 -3.31 8.25 -16.55
C SER A 171 -3.49 9.19 -17.74
N ILE A 172 -2.36 9.71 -18.24
CA ILE A 172 -2.32 10.32 -19.56
C ILE A 172 -2.67 9.18 -20.52
N THR A 173 -3.85 9.22 -21.11
CA THR A 173 -4.19 8.34 -22.23
C THR A 173 -3.11 8.55 -23.29
N SER A 174 -2.34 7.50 -23.57
CA SER A 174 -1.35 7.51 -24.64
C SER A 174 -2.08 7.92 -25.92
N ARG A 175 -1.85 9.14 -26.41
CA ARG A 175 -2.31 9.54 -27.75
C ARG A 175 -1.71 8.53 -28.72
N LYS A 176 -2.58 7.83 -29.46
CA LYS A 176 -2.15 6.99 -30.58
C LYS A 176 -1.38 7.90 -31.54
N VAL A 177 -0.08 7.68 -31.67
CA VAL A 177 0.72 8.30 -32.73
C VAL A 177 0.20 7.70 -34.06
N PRO A 178 -0.28 8.51 -35.02
CA PRO A 178 -0.69 8.00 -36.31
C PRO A 178 0.54 7.41 -37.01
N LYS A 179 0.42 6.16 -37.46
CA LYS A 179 1.44 5.53 -38.30
C LYS A 179 1.54 6.33 -39.60
N LYS A 180 2.74 6.85 -39.90
CA LYS A 180 3.12 7.27 -41.25
C LYS A 180 3.63 6.06 -42.02
#